data_AF-A0A921YPR6-F1
#
_entry.id   AF-A0A921YPR6-F1
#
_cell.length_a   1.000
_cell.length_b   1.000
_cell.length_c   1.000
_cell.angle_alpha   90.00
_cell.angle_beta   90.00
_cell.angle_gamma   90.00
#
_symmetry.space_group_name_H-M   'P 1'
#
loop_
_entity.id
_entity.type
_entity.pdbx_description
1 polymer ?
#
loop_
_entity_poly.entity_id
_entity_poly.type
_entity_poly.pdbx_seq_one_letter_code
_entity_poly.pdbx_strand_id
1 'polypeptide(L)'
;MFMFVLFIDMSEFHGHTLKLKAPTWTQTQLQEAIQAVVTQRMRFTQAATHYGIPKGTLYDNILGKSKRMAVLDEAGLLASEERAVLDFCCETSISPYNRRTKKSLTEVLAFVEKLRRARDRNFVFVGLTGFRWWWAFCKKHSIVSLYYEGTVKSKNSKVKSEVHIND
;
A
#
# COMPACT_ATOMS: atom_id res chain seq x y z
N MET A 1 27.89 10.22 3.60
CA MET A 1 26.48 10.54 3.89
C MET A 1 25.64 9.39 3.33
N PHE A 2 25.04 8.59 4.22
CA PHE A 2 24.61 7.22 3.91
C PHE A 2 23.54 7.10 2.82
N MET A 3 23.72 6.00 2.08
CA MET A 3 23.12 5.48 0.86
C MET A 3 21.70 4.89 1.07
N PHE A 4 21.05 4.49 -0.05
CA PHE A 4 19.78 3.72 -0.23
C PHE A 4 18.55 4.57 -0.65
N VAL A 5 17.97 4.47 -1.86
CA VAL A 5 18.06 3.44 -2.92
C VAL A 5 17.90 4.08 -4.31
N LEU A 6 18.73 3.59 -5.23
CA LEU A 6 18.81 3.82 -6.65
C LEU A 6 17.46 4.00 -7.37
N PHE A 7 17.40 5.04 -8.20
CA PHE A 7 16.40 5.27 -9.24
C PHE A 7 17.10 5.20 -10.61
N ILE A 8 17.73 4.05 -10.92
CA ILE A 8 18.41 3.68 -12.20
C ILE A 8 18.44 2.13 -12.18
N ASP A 9 18.14 1.30 -13.19
CA ASP A 9 17.66 1.34 -14.58
C ASP A 9 16.91 -0.01 -14.80
N MET A 10 16.15 -0.20 -15.88
CA MET A 10 16.12 -1.46 -16.68
C MET A 10 15.16 -1.25 -17.86
N SER A 11 15.52 -0.30 -18.71
CA SER A 11 15.14 -0.31 -20.13
C SER A 11 16.13 -1.20 -20.86
N GLU A 12 15.94 -2.53 -20.77
CA GLU A 12 16.32 -3.53 -21.77
C GLU A 12 16.19 -4.94 -21.18
N PHE A 13 15.24 -5.73 -21.69
CA PHE A 13 15.52 -7.14 -21.99
C PHE A 13 14.63 -7.60 -23.16
N HIS A 14 15.28 -7.64 -24.31
CA HIS A 14 15.08 -8.44 -25.51
C HIS A 14 13.93 -9.45 -25.54
N GLY A 15 13.22 -9.44 -26.66
CA GLY A 15 12.32 -10.51 -27.06
C GLY A 15 13.06 -11.86 -27.12
N HIS A 16 12.50 -12.84 -26.44
CA HIS A 16 12.74 -14.25 -26.71
C HIS A 16 11.39 -14.97 -26.64
N THR A 17 11.00 -15.58 -27.77
CA THR A 17 9.99 -16.64 -27.82
C THR A 17 10.45 -17.79 -26.93
N LEU A 18 9.91 -17.90 -25.71
CA LEU A 18 10.25 -18.98 -24.79
C LEU A 18 8.99 -19.76 -24.43
N LYS A 19 9.07 -21.06 -24.72
CA LYS A 19 8.11 -22.12 -24.37
C LYS A 19 7.49 -21.82 -23.00
N LEU A 20 6.15 -21.84 -22.94
CA LEU A 20 5.38 -21.66 -21.71
C LEU A 20 5.79 -22.72 -20.68
N LYS A 21 6.81 -22.41 -19.86
CA LYS A 21 7.02 -23.11 -18.60
C LYS A 21 5.79 -22.79 -17.76
N ALA A 22 5.16 -23.84 -17.23
CA ALA A 22 4.06 -23.68 -16.31
C ALA A 22 4.48 -22.69 -15.20
N PRO A 23 3.59 -21.79 -14.77
CA PRO A 23 3.88 -20.90 -13.66
C PRO A 23 4.34 -21.73 -12.45
N THR A 24 5.46 -21.35 -11.84
CA THR A 24 5.93 -21.99 -10.60
C THR A 24 4.98 -21.73 -9.43
N TRP A 25 4.09 -20.75 -9.58
CA TRP A 25 3.12 -20.33 -8.58
C TRP A 25 1.71 -20.81 -8.93
N THR A 26 0.92 -21.16 -7.91
CA THR A 26 -0.48 -21.57 -8.02
C THR A 26 -1.42 -20.36 -7.97
N GLN A 27 -2.67 -20.56 -8.39
CA GLN A 27 -3.71 -19.53 -8.26
C GLN A 27 -3.94 -19.13 -6.79
N THR A 28 -3.85 -20.08 -5.86
CA THR A 28 -3.96 -19.81 -4.42
C THR A 28 -2.85 -18.89 -3.94
N GLN A 29 -1.59 -19.16 -4.33
CA GLN A 29 -0.46 -18.29 -3.99
C GLN A 29 -0.63 -16.88 -4.56
N LEU A 30 -1.21 -16.74 -5.76
CA LEU A 30 -1.54 -15.42 -6.31
C LEU A 30 -2.59 -14.69 -5.47
N GLN A 31 -3.64 -15.37 -5.03
CA GLN A 31 -4.67 -14.76 -4.16
C GLN A 31 -4.08 -14.36 -2.80
N GLU A 32 -3.25 -15.21 -2.19
CA GLU A 32 -2.57 -14.92 -0.93
C GLU A 32 -1.62 -13.72 -1.06
N ALA A 33 -0.87 -13.64 -2.16
CA ALA A 33 0.01 -12.51 -2.43
C ALA A 33 -0.78 -11.21 -2.61
N ILE A 34 -1.93 -11.26 -3.32
CA ILE A 34 -2.83 -10.12 -3.47
C ILE A 34 -3.33 -9.69 -2.08
N GLN A 35 -3.85 -10.62 -1.29
CA GLN A 35 -4.34 -10.34 0.07
C GLN A 35 -3.26 -9.70 0.93
N ALA A 36 -2.05 -10.26 0.96
CA ALA A 36 -0.95 -9.72 1.74
C ALA A 36 -0.59 -8.26 1.36
N VAL A 37 -0.67 -7.92 0.07
CA VAL A 37 -0.41 -6.54 -0.39
C VAL A 37 -1.57 -5.60 -0.02
N VAL A 38 -2.82 -6.00 -0.29
CA VAL A 38 -3.97 -5.11 -0.11
C VAL A 38 -4.32 -4.87 1.35
N THR A 39 -4.00 -5.82 2.24
CA THR A 39 -4.12 -5.63 3.69
C THR A 39 -2.88 -4.96 4.31
N GLN A 40 -1.93 -4.50 3.48
CA GLN A 40 -0.67 -3.87 3.92
C GLN A 40 0.17 -4.75 4.87
N ARG A 41 0.08 -6.08 4.73
CA ARG A 41 0.94 -7.06 5.39
C ARG A 41 2.27 -7.24 4.69
N MET A 42 2.37 -6.93 3.41
CA MET A 42 3.59 -7.01 2.61
C MET A 42 3.63 -5.88 1.58
N ARG A 43 4.82 -5.37 1.26
CA ARG A 43 5.01 -4.54 0.06
C ARG A 43 4.95 -5.43 -1.20
N PHE A 44 4.66 -4.83 -2.36
CA PHE A 44 4.65 -5.53 -3.65
C PHE A 44 5.90 -6.39 -3.89
N THR A 45 7.09 -5.84 -3.64
CA THR A 45 8.35 -6.55 -3.84
C THR A 45 8.52 -7.71 -2.87
N GLN A 46 8.11 -7.53 -1.61
CA GLN A 46 8.16 -8.60 -0.60
C GLN A 46 7.21 -9.74 -0.96
N ALA A 47 5.97 -9.43 -1.34
CA ALA A 47 5.00 -10.44 -1.75
C ALA A 47 5.43 -11.17 -3.03
N ALA A 48 5.90 -10.43 -4.05
CA ALA A 48 6.39 -11.03 -5.30
C ALA A 48 7.51 -12.05 -5.04
N THR A 49 8.50 -11.70 -4.22
CA THR A 49 9.59 -12.62 -3.85
C THR A 49 9.10 -13.78 -2.98
N HIS A 50 8.29 -13.51 -1.95
CA HIS A 50 7.80 -14.52 -1.00
C HIS A 50 6.99 -15.63 -1.68
N TYR A 51 6.13 -15.26 -2.64
CA TYR A 51 5.26 -16.20 -3.34
C TYR A 51 5.82 -16.68 -4.70
N GLY A 52 7.01 -16.24 -5.09
CA GLY A 52 7.63 -16.61 -6.36
C GLY A 52 6.89 -16.09 -7.60
N ILE A 53 6.16 -14.97 -7.47
CA ILE A 53 5.30 -14.40 -8.52
C ILE A 53 6.04 -13.24 -9.19
N PRO A 54 6.13 -13.20 -10.54
CA PRO A 54 6.68 -12.04 -11.23
C PRO A 54 5.99 -10.74 -10.81
N LYS A 55 6.78 -9.72 -10.46
CA LYS A 55 6.27 -8.43 -9.98
C LYS A 55 5.22 -7.83 -10.94
N GLY A 56 5.49 -7.86 -12.26
CA GLY A 56 4.55 -7.38 -13.28
C GLY A 56 3.19 -8.07 -13.20
N THR A 57 3.19 -9.42 -13.08
CA THR A 57 1.97 -10.21 -12.90
C THR A 57 1.19 -9.79 -11.66
N LEU A 58 1.86 -9.65 -10.50
CA LEU A 58 1.19 -9.21 -9.27
C LEU A 58 0.64 -7.78 -9.38
N TYR A 59 1.39 -6.87 -10.01
CA TYR A 59 0.96 -5.50 -10.28
C TYR A 59 -0.29 -5.45 -11.15
N ASP A 60 -0.34 -6.22 -12.23
CA ASP A 60 -1.47 -6.24 -13.15
C ASP A 60 -2.72 -6.86 -12.54
N ASN A 61 -2.56 -7.90 -11.71
CA ASN A 61 -3.69 -8.49 -11.01
C ASN A 61 -4.30 -7.53 -9.96
N ILE A 62 -3.47 -6.72 -9.29
CA ILE A 62 -3.95 -5.78 -8.27
C ILE A 62 -4.49 -4.50 -8.91
N LEU A 63 -3.74 -3.88 -9.84
CA LEU A 63 -4.03 -2.52 -10.35
C LEU A 63 -4.69 -2.50 -11.74
N GLY A 64 -4.69 -3.63 -12.45
CA GLY A 64 -5.06 -3.68 -13.86
C GLY A 64 -3.91 -3.32 -14.79
N LYS A 65 -4.06 -3.70 -16.07
CA LYS A 65 -3.03 -3.54 -17.11
C LYS A 65 -2.91 -2.11 -17.64
N SER A 66 -3.96 -1.30 -17.53
CA SER A 66 -4.03 0.04 -18.13
C SER A 66 -4.88 0.99 -17.27
N LYS A 67 -4.81 2.29 -17.56
CA LYS A 67 -5.62 3.35 -16.93
C LYS A 67 -5.63 3.35 -15.39
N ARG A 68 -4.52 2.96 -14.75
CA ARG A 68 -4.41 2.81 -13.28
C ARG A 68 -4.71 4.09 -12.48
N MET A 69 -4.64 5.27 -13.11
CA MET A 69 -4.95 6.55 -12.47
C MET A 69 -6.44 6.94 -12.56
N ALA A 70 -7.22 6.33 -13.46
CA ALA A 70 -8.63 6.69 -13.70
C ALA A 70 -9.52 6.47 -12.45
N VAL A 71 -9.09 5.57 -11.56
CA VAL A 71 -9.75 5.32 -10.26
C VAL A 71 -9.84 6.57 -9.38
N LEU A 72 -8.99 7.58 -9.58
CA LEU A 72 -9.09 8.85 -8.86
C LEU A 72 -10.33 9.64 -9.28
N ASP A 73 -10.63 9.66 -10.58
CA ASP A 73 -11.79 10.34 -11.13
C ASP A 73 -13.08 9.58 -10.79
N GLU A 74 -13.02 8.24 -10.85
CA GLU A 74 -14.14 7.35 -10.46
C GLU A 74 -14.55 7.53 -8.98
N ALA A 75 -13.58 7.81 -8.09
CA ALA A 75 -13.88 8.10 -6.70
C ALA A 75 -14.63 9.43 -6.52
N GLY A 76 -14.53 10.36 -7.46
CA GLY A 76 -15.34 11.58 -7.51
C GLY A 76 -15.12 12.54 -6.33
N LEU A 77 -13.87 12.63 -5.84
CA LEU A 77 -13.51 13.59 -4.80
C LEU A 77 -13.38 15.01 -5.38
N LEU A 78 -13.95 15.98 -4.67
CA LEU A 78 -13.74 17.39 -4.97
C LEU A 78 -12.32 17.80 -4.54
N ALA A 79 -11.81 18.89 -5.12
CA ALA A 79 -10.48 19.41 -4.79
C ALA A 79 -10.31 19.72 -3.27
N SER A 80 -11.38 20.20 -2.62
CA SER A 80 -11.39 20.44 -1.17
C SER A 80 -11.32 19.15 -0.35
N GLU A 81 -12.00 18.10 -0.78
CA GLU A 81 -11.93 16.78 -0.14
C GLU A 81 -10.59 16.12 -0.36
N GLU A 82 -10.05 16.22 -1.57
CA GLU A 82 -8.71 15.74 -1.91
C GLU A 82 -7.67 16.40 -1.01
N ARG A 83 -7.79 17.72 -0.79
CA ARG A 83 -6.94 18.46 0.14
C ARG A 83 -7.10 17.98 1.59
N ALA A 84 -8.33 17.76 2.04
CA ALA A 84 -8.61 17.25 3.38
C ALA A 84 -8.01 15.84 3.59
N VAL A 85 -8.04 14.97 2.58
CA VAL A 85 -7.38 13.65 2.64
C VAL A 85 -5.87 13.81 2.75
N LEU A 86 -5.27 14.74 2.01
CA LEU A 86 -3.83 15.00 2.12
C LEU A 86 -3.44 15.44 3.52
N ASP A 87 -4.18 16.39 4.09
CA ASP A 87 -3.92 16.92 5.43
C ASP A 87 -4.17 15.85 6.50
N PHE A 88 -5.14 14.95 6.29
CA PHE A 88 -5.35 13.78 7.14
C PHE A 88 -4.19 12.78 7.07
N CYS A 89 -3.60 12.58 5.89
CA CYS A 89 -2.53 11.60 5.67
C CYS A 89 -1.16 12.08 6.16
N CYS A 90 -0.87 13.37 5.99
CA CYS A 90 0.45 13.96 6.22
C CYS A 90 0.33 15.18 7.13
N GLU A 91 0.99 15.16 8.29
CA GLU A 91 1.21 16.36 9.10
C GLU A 91 1.93 17.40 8.22
N THR A 92 1.25 18.49 7.91
CA THR A 92 1.66 19.50 6.91
C THR A 92 2.86 20.37 7.33
N SER A 93 3.56 20.02 8.41
CA SER A 93 4.51 20.91 9.09
C SER A 93 5.99 20.72 8.71
N ILE A 94 6.39 19.62 8.05
CA ILE A 94 7.83 19.25 8.04
C ILE A 94 8.56 19.53 6.73
N SER A 95 7.91 19.46 5.55
CA SER A 95 8.47 19.91 4.26
C SER A 95 7.53 19.46 3.12
N PRO A 96 7.27 20.28 2.08
CA PRO A 96 6.41 19.90 0.96
C PRO A 96 6.89 18.67 0.18
N TYR A 97 8.16 18.29 0.31
CA TYR A 97 8.81 17.25 -0.50
C TYR A 97 8.92 15.89 0.20
N ASN A 98 8.62 15.78 1.50
CA ASN A 98 8.77 14.52 2.25
C ASN A 98 7.43 14.08 2.86
N ARG A 99 6.41 13.93 2.00
CA ARG A 99 5.07 13.50 2.41
C ARG A 99 5.09 12.02 2.76
N ARG A 100 4.95 11.73 4.05
CA ARG A 100 4.88 10.37 4.58
C ARG A 100 3.61 10.20 5.37
N THR A 101 3.07 8.99 5.37
CA THR A 101 1.93 8.65 6.19
C THR A 101 2.20 7.42 7.05
N LYS A 102 1.74 7.50 8.30
CA LYS A 102 1.66 6.38 9.24
C LYS A 102 0.25 5.81 9.35
N LYS A 103 -0.72 6.37 8.62
CA LYS A 103 -2.11 5.90 8.59
C LYS A 103 -2.20 4.57 7.85
N SER A 104 -3.01 3.66 8.37
CA SER A 104 -3.40 2.45 7.67
C SER A 104 -4.31 2.77 6.48
N LEU A 105 -4.33 1.89 5.49
CA LEU A 105 -5.25 1.95 4.36
C LEU A 105 -6.69 2.01 4.88
N THR A 106 -7.04 1.16 5.84
CA THR A 106 -8.38 1.13 6.44
C THR A 106 -8.80 2.48 7.01
N GLU A 107 -7.92 3.14 7.77
CA GLU A 107 -8.20 4.49 8.30
C GLU A 107 -8.40 5.52 7.19
N VAL A 108 -7.55 5.49 6.16
CA VAL A 108 -7.65 6.43 5.03
C VAL A 108 -8.94 6.19 4.24
N LEU A 109 -9.27 4.94 3.91
CA LEU A 109 -10.50 4.63 3.17
C LEU A 109 -11.75 5.02 3.98
N ALA A 110 -11.77 4.75 5.29
CA ALA A 110 -12.87 5.17 6.15
C ALA A 110 -13.04 6.70 6.16
N PHE A 111 -11.94 7.45 6.16
CA PHE A 111 -11.97 8.91 6.09
C PHE A 111 -12.55 9.41 4.75
N VAL A 112 -12.10 8.81 3.64
CA VAL A 112 -12.59 9.14 2.28
C VAL A 112 -14.06 8.81 2.12
N GLU A 113 -14.49 7.64 2.59
CA GLU A 113 -15.91 7.25 2.57
C GLU A 113 -16.76 8.22 3.39
N LYS A 114 -16.29 8.63 4.56
CA LYS A 114 -16.98 9.64 5.38
C LYS A 114 -17.18 10.96 4.62
N LEU A 115 -16.17 11.44 3.90
CA LEU A 115 -16.27 12.65 3.08
C LEU A 115 -17.32 12.46 1.96
N ARG A 116 -17.20 11.37 1.19
CA ARG A 116 -18.09 11.11 0.05
C ARG A 116 -19.55 10.87 0.47
N ARG A 117 -19.78 10.26 1.63
CA ARG A 117 -21.12 10.03 2.20
C ARG A 117 -21.91 11.30 2.50
N ALA A 118 -21.27 12.46 2.55
CA ALA A 118 -21.97 13.73 2.62
C ALA A 118 -22.78 14.04 1.34
N ARG A 119 -22.35 13.54 0.16
CA ARG A 119 -23.05 13.71 -1.12
C ARG A 119 -23.71 12.43 -1.63
N ASP A 120 -23.11 11.28 -1.33
CA ASP A 120 -23.60 9.96 -1.74
C ASP A 120 -23.57 9.01 -0.56
N ARG A 121 -24.70 8.89 0.13
CA ARG A 121 -24.82 8.18 1.42
C ARG A 121 -24.45 6.70 1.34
N ASN A 122 -24.50 6.11 0.15
CA ASN A 122 -24.20 4.68 -0.08
C ASN A 122 -22.77 4.45 -0.57
N PHE A 123 -21.96 5.50 -0.70
CA PHE A 123 -20.59 5.37 -1.16
C PHE A 123 -19.76 4.49 -0.21
N VAL A 124 -19.11 3.48 -0.79
CA VAL A 124 -18.20 2.55 -0.11
C VAL A 124 -17.23 1.99 -1.15
N PHE A 125 -15.97 1.76 -0.74
CA PHE A 125 -15.04 1.02 -1.58
C PHE A 125 -15.34 -0.48 -1.53
N VAL A 126 -15.26 -1.17 -2.66
CA VAL A 126 -15.56 -2.61 -2.77
C VAL A 126 -14.40 -3.35 -3.43
N GLY A 127 -14.08 -4.52 -2.88
CA GLY A 127 -12.97 -5.34 -3.37
C GLY A 127 -11.65 -4.55 -3.44
N LEU A 128 -11.04 -4.50 -4.63
CA LEU A 128 -9.75 -3.86 -4.85
C LEU A 128 -9.84 -2.34 -5.09
N THR A 129 -11.04 -1.75 -5.24
CA THR A 129 -11.16 -0.35 -5.66
C THR A 129 -10.53 0.61 -4.65
N GLY A 130 -10.70 0.35 -3.36
CA GLY A 130 -10.07 1.16 -2.30
C GLY A 130 -8.55 1.12 -2.36
N PHE A 131 -7.96 -0.07 -2.51
CA PHE A 131 -6.50 -0.19 -2.65
C PHE A 131 -5.97 0.48 -3.92
N ARG A 132 -6.66 0.29 -5.06
CA ARG A 132 -6.31 0.92 -6.34
C ARG A 132 -6.33 2.44 -6.23
N TRP A 133 -7.39 2.97 -5.63
CA TRP A 133 -7.51 4.40 -5.36
C TRP A 133 -6.37 4.89 -4.48
N TRP A 134 -6.07 4.19 -3.39
CA TRP A 134 -4.98 4.56 -2.49
C TRP A 134 -3.60 4.56 -3.18
N TRP A 135 -3.32 3.53 -3.99
CA TRP A 135 -2.11 3.48 -4.79
C TRP A 135 -2.00 4.68 -5.74
N ALA A 136 -3.08 5.01 -6.45
CA ALA A 136 -3.11 6.13 -7.38
C ALA A 136 -2.97 7.46 -6.64
N PHE A 137 -3.59 7.60 -5.47
CA PHE A 137 -3.54 8.79 -4.64
C PHE A 137 -2.12 9.04 -4.12
N CYS A 138 -1.47 7.99 -3.60
CA CYS A 138 -0.07 8.06 -3.18
C CYS A 138 0.86 8.45 -4.34
N LYS A 139 0.60 7.91 -5.53
CA LYS A 139 1.37 8.24 -6.74
C LYS A 139 1.18 9.69 -7.19
N LYS A 140 -0.06 10.19 -7.20
CA LYS A 140 -0.38 11.59 -7.58
C LYS A 140 0.31 12.60 -6.66
N HIS A 141 0.39 12.29 -5.37
CA HIS A 141 0.88 13.22 -4.34
C HIS A 141 2.25 12.90 -3.78
N SER A 142 2.97 11.95 -4.39
CA SER A 142 4.29 11.49 -3.94
C SER A 142 4.33 11.08 -2.46
N ILE A 143 3.27 10.42 -1.98
CA ILE A 143 3.17 9.98 -0.59
C ILE A 143 3.89 8.65 -0.40
N VAL A 144 4.76 8.59 0.60
CA VAL A 144 5.40 7.36 1.05
C VAL A 144 4.61 6.77 2.22
N SER A 145 3.97 5.62 2.00
CA SER A 145 3.34 4.85 3.07
C SER A 145 4.40 4.16 3.93
N LEU A 146 4.45 4.54 5.21
CA LEU A 146 5.27 3.89 6.25
C LEU A 146 4.49 2.84 7.02
N TYR A 147 3.15 2.82 6.90
CA TYR A 147 2.33 1.84 7.60
C TYR A 147 2.58 0.42 7.09
N TYR A 148 2.63 -0.51 8.04
CA TYR A 148 2.78 -1.94 7.83
C TYR A 148 2.21 -2.69 9.03
N GLU A 149 1.31 -3.65 8.80
CA GLU A 149 0.57 -4.35 9.85
C GLU A 149 1.52 -5.06 10.86
N GLY A 150 2.67 -5.53 10.39
CA GLY A 150 3.67 -6.22 11.23
C GLY A 150 4.46 -5.36 12.21
N THR A 151 4.32 -4.03 12.21
CA THR A 151 5.06 -3.15 13.15
C THR A 151 4.39 -3.01 14.53
N VAL A 152 3.17 -3.54 14.69
CA VAL A 152 2.36 -3.36 15.91
C VAL A 152 2.60 -4.45 16.98
N LYS A 153 3.55 -5.36 16.80
CA LYS A 153 3.86 -6.41 17.79
C LYS A 153 5.22 -6.22 18.48
N SER A 154 5.25 -5.39 19.53
CA SER A 154 5.94 -5.70 20.81
C SER A 154 5.71 -4.59 21.84
N LYS A 155 4.64 -4.72 22.64
CA LYS A 155 4.64 -4.21 24.02
C LYS A 155 4.59 -5.45 24.91
N ASN A 156 5.74 -6.09 25.08
CA ASN A 156 5.86 -7.12 26.12
C ASN A 156 6.13 -6.39 27.44
N SER A 157 5.14 -6.42 28.31
CA SER A 157 5.18 -5.90 29.68
C SER A 157 6.30 -6.59 30.43
N LYS A 158 7.39 -5.87 30.72
CA LYS A 158 8.45 -6.35 31.63
C LYS A 158 7.89 -6.25 33.05
N VAL A 159 7.18 -7.29 33.50
CA VAL A 159 6.90 -7.49 34.94
C VAL A 159 8.26 -7.68 35.60
N LYS A 160 8.67 -6.69 36.39
CA LYS A 160 9.90 -6.69 37.16
C LYS A 160 9.67 -7.63 38.36
N SER A 161 10.20 -8.85 38.29
CA SER A 161 10.30 -9.73 39.45
C SER A 161 11.40 -9.17 40.37
N GLU A 162 11.01 -8.52 41.47
CA GLU A 162 11.91 -8.19 42.56
C GLU A 162 12.30 -9.48 43.28
N VAL A 163 13.59 -9.82 43.17
CA VAL A 163 14.26 -10.81 44.01
C VAL A 163 14.64 -10.08 45.29
N HIS A 164 13.95 -10.39 46.40
CA HIS A 164 14.37 -9.99 47.73
C HIS A 164 15.17 -11.16 48.33
N ILE A 165 16.50 -11.03 48.31
CA ILE A 165 17.41 -11.81 49.16
C ILE A 165 17.54 -11.00 50.44
N ASN A 166 17.08 -11.56 51.56
CA ASN A 166 17.43 -11.06 52.88
C ASN A 166 18.44 -12.04 53.49
N ASP A 167 19.67 -11.55 53.66
CA ASP A 167 20.52 -11.90 54.81
C ASP A 167 20.04 -11.11 56.03
#